data_AF-A0A6A4P956-F1
#
_entry.id   AF-A0A6A4P956-F1
#
_cell.length_a   1.000
_cell.length_b   1.000
_cell.length_c   1.000
_cell.angle_alpha   90.00
_cell.angle_beta   90.00
_cell.angle_gamma   90.00
#
_symmetry.space_group_name_H-M   'P 1'
#
loop_
_entity.id
_entity.type
_entity.pdbx_description
1 polymer ?
#
loop_
_entity_poly.entity_id
_entity_poly.type
_entity_poly.pdbx_seq_one_letter_code
_entity_poly.pdbx_strand_id
1 'polypeptide(L)' 'MIELKEEIRLNKVEKRKKREEREKKKQENVLKSGTRFQKITNPNTLKKIAKSKQRKQLKVV' A
#
# COMPACT_ATOMS: atom_id res chain seq x y z
N MET A 1 35.04 -11.27 4.85
CA MET A 1 34.26 -10.77 6.02
C MET A 1 33.90 -9.29 5.92
N ILE A 2 34.78 -8.43 5.38
CA ILE A 2 34.52 -6.99 5.20
C ILE A 2 33.43 -6.76 4.14
N GLU A 3 33.56 -7.39 2.97
CA GLU A 3 32.58 -7.30 1.88
C GLU A 3 31.17 -7.74 2.30
N LEU A 4 31.07 -8.87 3.02
CA LEU A 4 29.78 -9.37 3.54
C LEU A 4 29.13 -8.40 4.55
N LYS A 5 29.93 -7.73 5.39
CA LYS A 5 29.42 -6.71 6.33
C LYS A 5 28.95 -5.47 5.61
N GLU A 6 29.65 -5.08 4.55
CA GLU A 6 29.32 -3.92 3.72
C GLU A 6 28.03 -4.15 2.92
N GLU A 7 27.86 -5.34 2.36
CA GLU A 7 26.65 -5.76 1.66
C GLU A 7 25.43 -5.83 2.60
N ILE A 8 25.60 -6.30 3.84
CA ILE A 8 24.56 -6.24 4.88
C ILE A 8 24.17 -4.79 5.20
N ARG A 9 25.15 -3.87 5.23
CA ARG A 9 24.89 -2.44 5.49
C ARG A 9 24.07 -1.82 4.37
N LEU A 10 24.44 -2.07 3.12
CA LEU A 10 23.72 -1.58 1.93
C LEU A 10 22.28 -2.11 1.91
N ASN A 11 22.09 -3.41 2.15
CA ASN A 11 20.77 -4.03 2.22
C ASN A 11 19.88 -3.43 3.32
N LYS A 12 20.45 -3.09 4.48
CA LYS A 12 19.72 -2.42 5.57
C LYS A 12 19.30 -1.00 5.16
N VAL A 13 20.17 -0.25 4.49
CA VAL A 13 19.88 1.10 3.99
C VAL A 13 18.78 1.04 2.91
N GLU A 14 18.86 0.11 1.97
CA GLU A 14 17.82 -0.08 0.96
C GLU A 14 16.46 -0.43 1.56
N LYS A 15 16.42 -1.32 2.55
CA LYS A 15 15.17 -1.67 3.25
C LYS A 15 14.55 -0.45 3.94
N ARG A 16 15.36 0.43 4.53
CA ARG A 16 14.88 1.69 5.12
C ARG A 16 14.30 2.62 4.05
N LYS A 17 15.03 2.85 2.95
CA LYS A 17 14.55 3.68 1.81
C LYS A 17 13.24 3.16 1.22
N LYS A 18 13.13 1.85 0.98
CA LYS A 18 11.90 1.21 0.45
C LYS A 18 10.72 1.34 1.42
N ARG A 19 10.96 1.36 2.74
CA ARG A 19 9.91 1.58 3.74
C ARG A 19 9.43 3.04 3.73
N GLU A 20 10.36 3.98 3.72
CA GLU A 20 10.05 5.42 3.67
C GLU A 20 9.26 5.78 2.40
N GLU A 21 9.64 5.23 1.25
CA GLU A 21 8.92 5.47 -0.03
C GLU A 21 7.48 4.94 0.01
N ARG A 22 7.26 3.76 0.63
CA ARG A 22 5.91 3.19 0.82
C ARG A 22 5.07 4.02 1.78
N GLU A 23 5.67 4.55 2.84
CA GLU A 23 4.98 5.42 3.81
C GLU A 23 4.61 6.76 3.17
N LYS A 24 5.52 7.37 2.39
CA LYS A 24 5.24 8.58 1.59
C LYS A 24 4.10 8.36 0.60
N LYS A 25 4.14 7.28 -0.20
CA LYS A 25 3.05 6.93 -1.13
C LYS A 25 1.71 6.72 -0.41
N LYS A 26 1.72 6.10 0.77
CA LYS A 26 0.50 5.94 1.58
C LYS A 26 -0.03 7.29 2.06
N GLN A 27 0.82 8.18 2.56
CA GLN A 27 0.43 9.52 3.02
C GLN A 27 -0.11 10.36 1.86
N GLU A 28 0.56 10.33 0.70
CA GLU A 28 0.12 11.04 -0.51
C GLU A 28 -1.24 10.53 -1.01
N ASN A 29 -1.44 9.21 -1.01
CA ASN A 29 -2.73 8.62 -1.37
C ASN A 29 -3.84 9.03 -0.40
N VAL A 30 -3.56 9.09 0.90
CA VAL A 30 -4.51 9.56 1.93
C VAL A 30 -4.90 11.01 1.68
N LEU A 31 -3.92 11.87 1.38
CA LEU A 31 -4.16 13.30 1.10
C LEU A 31 -4.98 13.50 -0.18
N LYS A 32 -4.65 12.76 -1.26
CA LYS A 32 -5.36 12.84 -2.56
C LYS A 32 -6.80 12.33 -2.50
N SER A 33 -7.09 11.34 -1.67
CA SER A 33 -8.41 10.69 -1.60
C SER A 33 -9.28 11.15 -0.43
N GLY A 34 -8.74 11.96 0.49
CA GLY A 34 -9.44 12.49 1.67
C GLY A 34 -9.81 11.44 2.73
N THR A 35 -9.79 10.15 2.41
CA THR A 35 -9.98 9.03 3.36
C THR A 35 -9.06 7.86 3.03
N ARG A 36 -8.42 7.29 4.06
CA ARG A 36 -7.35 6.27 3.94
C ARG A 36 -7.76 5.00 3.18
N PHE A 37 -9.05 4.71 3.12
CA PHE A 37 -9.77 3.83 2.18
C PHE A 37 -11.22 4.35 2.17
N GLN A 38 -11.82 4.63 1.01
CA GLN A 38 -13.26 4.89 0.99
C GLN A 38 -13.99 3.62 1.44
N LYS A 39 -14.63 3.68 2.61
CA LYS A 39 -15.49 2.60 3.09
C LYS A 39 -16.78 2.67 2.28
N ILE A 40 -16.92 1.78 1.29
CA ILE A 40 -18.16 1.67 0.52
C ILE A 40 -19.20 1.02 1.43
N THR A 41 -20.08 1.83 2.02
CA THR A 41 -21.14 1.37 2.92
C THR A 41 -22.43 1.04 2.18
N ASN A 42 -22.62 1.54 0.96
CA ASN A 42 -23.85 1.30 0.20
C ASN A 42 -23.87 -0.14 -0.36
N PRO A 43 -24.88 -0.96 -0.01
CA PRO A 43 -24.95 -2.36 -0.45
C PRO A 43 -25.09 -2.51 -1.96
N ASN A 44 -25.67 -1.52 -2.65
CA ASN A 44 -25.86 -1.56 -4.11
C ASN A 44 -24.54 -1.35 -4.87
N THR A 45 -23.66 -0.48 -4.37
CA THR A 45 -22.34 -0.25 -4.99
C THR A 45 -21.38 -1.40 -4.70
N LEU A 46 -21.44 -2.00 -3.51
CA LEU A 46 -20.74 -3.25 -3.19
C LEU A 46 -21.15 -4.39 -4.15
N LYS A 47 -22.45 -4.60 -4.36
CA LYS A 47 -22.96 -5.63 -5.29
C LYS A 47 -22.50 -5.40 -6.73
N LYS A 48 -22.39 -4.14 -7.17
CA LYS A 48 -21.89 -3.79 -8.52
C LYS A 48 -20.39 -4.06 -8.67
N ILE A 49 -19.58 -3.68 -7.68
CA ILE A 49 -18.11 -3.86 -7.72
C ILE A 49 -17.72 -5.33 -7.53
N ALA A 50 -18.45 -6.10 -6.72
CA ALA A 50 -18.22 -7.54 -6.54
C ALA A 50 -18.39 -8.33 -7.85
N LYS A 51 -19.25 -7.85 -8.76
CA LYS A 51 -19.46 -8.41 -10.10
C LYS A 51 -18.49 -7.86 -11.16
N SER A 52 -17.68 -6.86 -10.84
CA SER A 52 -16.79 -6.19 -11.80
C SER A 52 -15.38 -6.77 -11.79
N LYS A 53 -14.59 -6.44 -12.83
CA LYS A 53 -13.15 -6.79 -12.91
C LYS A 53 -12.33 -6.17 -11.76
N GLN A 54 -12.86 -5.15 -11.09
CA GLN A 54 -12.23 -4.45 -9.97
C GLN A 54 -12.51 -5.09 -8.60
N ARG A 55 -13.11 -6.30 -8.54
CA ARG A 55 -13.40 -7.00 -7.26
C ARG A 55 -12.19 -7.07 -6.32
N LYS A 56 -10.97 -7.12 -6.88
CA LYS A 56 -9.70 -7.19 -6.12
C LYS A 56 -9.40 -5.92 -5.31
N GLN A 57 -10.09 -4.81 -5.58
CA GLN A 57 -9.99 -3.56 -4.83
C GLN A 57 -10.87 -3.57 -3.56
N LEU A 58 -11.84 -4.50 -3.47
CA LEU A 58 -12.61 -4.72 -2.25
C LEU A 58 -11.78 -5.57 -1.29
N LYS A 59 -11.55 -5.08 -0.08
CA LYS A 59 -11.02 -5.88 1.01
C LYS A 59 -12.18 -6.66 1.63
N VAL A 60 -12.22 -7.98 1.41
CA VAL A 60 -13.14 -8.88 2.12
C VAL A 60 -12.66 -8.91 3.58
N VAL A 61 -13.52 -8.45 4.50
CA VAL A 61 -13.33 -8.64 5.95
C VAL A 61 -14.20 -9.81 6.36
#